data_AF-A0AAP5Z0C0-F1
#
_entry.id   AF-A0AAP5Z0C0-F1
#
_cell.length_a   1.000
_cell.length_b   1.000
_cell.length_c   1.000
_cell.angle_alpha   90.00
_cell.angle_beta   90.00
_cell.angle_gamma   90.00
#
_symmetry.space_group_name_H-M   'P 1'
#
loop_
_entity.id
_entity.type
_entity.pdbx_description
1 polymer ?
#
loop_
_entity_poly.entity_id
_entity_poly.type
_entity_poly.pdbx_seq_one_letter_code
_entity_poly.pdbx_strand_id
1 'polypeptide(L)'
;MDVKPRLLLTAAILAGCSDDDHQTHNNSVKFDVIDNQEFTLNPIQNDSNPDLESFSWTQTCGSISIIPSDTSQTVNLTLTAPKLDNDEEYCFQFKGTSKNGDQYSTDAKVSVVSPSLEVYVDHASLPSLHQVL
;
A
#
# COMPACT_ATOMS: atom_id res chain seq x y z
N MET A 1 14.59 29.29 -55.72
CA MET A 1 15.61 28.26 -56.01
C MET A 1 16.93 28.79 -55.50
N ASP A 2 17.37 28.32 -54.34
CA ASP A 2 18.78 28.33 -53.90
C ASP A 2 18.91 27.26 -52.80
N VAL A 3 20.03 26.55 -52.76
CA VAL A 3 20.13 25.18 -52.22
C VAL A 3 21.38 25.02 -51.35
N LYS A 4 21.18 24.67 -50.06
CA LYS A 4 22.11 24.02 -49.06
C LYS A 4 23.29 24.85 -48.46
N PRO A 5 23.87 24.46 -47.28
CA PRO A 5 23.76 23.18 -46.58
C PRO A 5 23.39 23.19 -45.08
N ARG A 6 23.01 22.00 -44.63
CA ARG A 6 22.76 21.53 -43.25
C ARG A 6 23.93 21.83 -42.31
N LEU A 7 23.60 22.25 -41.08
CA LEU A 7 24.42 21.97 -39.90
C LEU A 7 23.55 21.18 -38.90
N LEU A 8 23.63 19.85 -39.00
CA LEU A 8 23.20 18.94 -37.94
C LEU A 8 24.21 19.09 -36.81
N LEU A 9 23.84 19.77 -35.73
CA LEU A 9 24.58 19.65 -34.47
C LEU A 9 23.97 18.50 -33.68
N THR A 10 24.46 17.30 -34.00
CA THR A 10 24.23 16.10 -33.20
C THR A 10 24.99 16.27 -31.89
N ALA A 11 24.35 16.79 -30.85
CA ALA A 11 24.87 16.68 -29.49
C ALA A 11 24.49 15.31 -28.96
N ALA A 12 25.28 14.29 -29.32
CA ALA A 12 25.30 13.04 -28.58
C ALA A 12 25.98 13.31 -27.23
N ILE A 13 25.19 13.63 -26.21
CA ILE A 13 25.66 13.51 -24.83
C ILE A 13 25.51 12.04 -24.45
N LEU A 14 26.49 11.23 -24.87
CA LEU A 14 26.80 9.97 -24.22
C LEU A 14 27.45 10.34 -22.88
N ALA A 15 26.62 10.57 -21.86
CA ALA A 15 27.07 10.43 -20.49
C ALA A 15 27.30 8.93 -20.27
N GLY A 16 28.54 8.56 -19.97
CA GLY A 16 28.93 7.20 -19.59
C GLY A 16 28.09 6.67 -18.43
N CYS A 17 27.68 5.41 -18.50
CA CYS A 17 28.41 4.26 -17.95
C CYS A 17 28.07 4.00 -16.47
N SER A 18 26.94 3.31 -16.27
CA SER A 18 26.76 2.09 -15.46
C SER A 18 25.30 2.01 -15.08
N ASP A 19 24.45 1.54 -16.00
CA ASP A 19 23.05 1.25 -15.69
C ASP A 19 22.99 -0.05 -14.87
N ASP A 20 23.43 0.01 -13.61
CA ASP A 20 22.73 -0.76 -12.59
C ASP A 20 21.38 -0.06 -12.42
N ASP A 21 20.46 -0.33 -13.35
CA ASP A 21 19.11 0.24 -13.37
C ASP A 21 18.29 -0.42 -12.24
N HIS A 22 18.66 -0.11 -10.99
CA HIS A 22 17.89 -0.51 -9.82
C HIS A 22 16.55 0.22 -9.86
N GLN A 23 15.48 -0.55 -9.98
CA GLN A 23 14.14 0.00 -10.07
C GLN A 23 13.64 0.41 -8.70
N THR A 24 12.87 1.51 -8.65
CA THR A 24 12.13 1.91 -7.45
C THR A 24 10.65 1.70 -7.69
N HIS A 25 10.05 0.80 -6.92
CA HIS A 25 8.63 0.48 -6.94
C HIS A 25 7.92 1.20 -5.81
N ASN A 26 7.08 2.17 -6.15
CA ASN A 26 6.26 2.88 -5.18
C ASN A 26 4.80 2.44 -5.32
N ASN A 27 4.17 2.12 -4.19
CA ASN A 27 2.78 1.73 -4.14
C ASN A 27 2.02 2.47 -3.04
N SER A 28 0.70 2.54 -3.16
CA SER A 28 -0.16 3.07 -2.12
C SER A 28 -1.45 2.27 -2.03
N VAL A 29 -1.85 1.92 -0.80
CA VAL A 29 -3.05 1.14 -0.51
C VAL A 29 -3.93 1.91 0.47
N LYS A 30 -5.25 1.87 0.26
CA LYS A 30 -6.23 2.46 1.17
C LYS A 30 -7.45 1.55 1.28
N PHE A 31 -7.90 1.27 2.50
CA PHE A 31 -9.12 0.49 2.75
C PHE A 31 -9.65 0.75 4.17
N ASP A 32 -10.89 0.33 4.39
CA ASP A 32 -11.55 0.43 5.68
C ASP A 32 -11.55 -0.94 6.36
N VAL A 33 -11.40 -0.96 7.68
CA VAL A 33 -11.51 -2.16 8.50
C VAL A 33 -12.37 -1.86 9.71
N ILE A 34 -13.23 -2.80 10.08
CA ILE A 34 -14.01 -2.67 11.31
C ILE A 34 -13.10 -2.93 12.51
N ASP A 35 -13.33 -2.21 13.61
CA ASP A 35 -12.59 -2.44 14.85
C ASP A 35 -12.60 -3.92 15.28
N ASN A 36 -11.52 -4.36 15.95
CA ASN A 36 -11.31 -5.75 16.37
C ASN A 36 -11.26 -6.80 15.24
N GLN A 37 -11.27 -6.42 13.96
CA GLN A 37 -11.07 -7.36 12.85
C GLN A 37 -9.60 -7.47 12.44
N GLU A 38 -9.23 -8.64 11.93
CA GLU A 38 -7.92 -8.86 11.33
C GLU A 38 -7.88 -8.31 9.90
N PHE A 39 -6.73 -7.76 9.52
CA PHE A 39 -6.45 -7.33 8.15
C PHE A 39 -4.99 -7.65 7.78
N THR A 40 -4.76 -7.85 6.49
CA THR A 40 -3.42 -8.13 5.95
C THR A 40 -2.97 -7.02 5.02
N LEU A 41 -1.81 -6.45 5.30
CA LEU A 41 -1.11 -5.54 4.41
C LEU A 41 -0.18 -6.33 3.49
N ASN A 42 -0.47 -6.29 2.19
CA ASN A 42 0.44 -6.78 1.16
C ASN A 42 1.12 -5.58 0.48
N PRO A 43 2.43 -5.39 0.66
CA PRO A 43 3.11 -4.23 0.11
C PRO A 43 3.36 -4.34 -1.39
N ILE A 44 3.43 -5.56 -1.94
CA ILE A 44 3.80 -5.84 -3.33
C ILE A 44 2.60 -6.48 -4.03
N GLN A 45 1.92 -5.72 -4.89
CA GLN A 45 0.67 -6.16 -5.54
C GLN A 45 0.85 -7.18 -6.67
N ASN A 46 2.08 -7.65 -6.90
CA ASN A 46 2.37 -8.63 -7.95
C ASN A 46 2.62 -10.00 -7.32
N ASP A 47 2.10 -11.08 -7.92
CA ASP A 47 2.34 -12.48 -7.50
C ASP A 47 3.81 -12.93 -7.61
N SER A 48 4.71 -12.03 -8.00
CA SER A 48 6.15 -12.26 -8.04
C SER A 48 6.75 -11.80 -6.72
N ASN A 49 7.09 -12.74 -5.85
CA ASN A 49 7.91 -12.46 -4.66
C ASN A 49 9.29 -11.97 -5.13
N PRO A 50 9.67 -10.70 -4.89
CA PRO A 50 10.84 -10.09 -5.54
C PRO A 50 12.18 -10.47 -4.89
N ASP A 51 12.26 -11.61 -4.17
CA ASP A 51 13.46 -12.05 -3.44
C ASP A 51 14.09 -10.92 -2.59
N LEU A 52 13.32 -10.41 -1.64
CA LEU A 52 13.76 -9.36 -0.71
C LEU A 52 14.92 -9.84 0.17
N GLU A 53 16.00 -9.05 0.20
CA GLU A 53 17.12 -9.24 1.13
C GLU A 53 16.84 -8.57 2.47
N SER A 54 16.19 -7.41 2.44
CA SER A 54 15.81 -6.66 3.64
C SER A 54 14.46 -5.98 3.46
N PHE A 55 13.71 -5.86 4.56
CA PHE A 55 12.48 -5.09 4.58
C PHE A 55 12.12 -4.64 5.99
N SER A 56 11.24 -3.65 6.08
CA SER A 56 10.68 -3.16 7.33
C SER A 56 9.28 -2.59 7.14
N TRP A 57 8.50 -2.68 8.21
CA TRP A 57 7.23 -1.98 8.36
C TRP A 57 7.36 -0.92 9.45
N THR A 58 6.76 0.24 9.24
CA THR A 58 6.73 1.32 10.23
C THR A 58 5.34 1.95 10.27
N GLN A 59 4.77 2.09 11.46
CA GLN A 59 3.53 2.84 11.64
C GLN A 59 3.87 4.34 11.74
N THR A 60 3.27 5.17 10.88
CA THR A 60 3.56 6.60 10.77
C THR A 60 2.44 7.49 11.29
N CYS A 61 1.24 6.95 11.48
CA CYS A 61 0.10 7.64 12.10
C CYS A 61 -0.81 6.66 12.86
N GLY A 62 -1.78 7.19 13.59
CA GLY A 62 -2.66 6.44 14.48
C GLY A 62 -2.22 6.52 15.94
N SER A 63 -3.19 6.56 16.84
CA SER A 63 -3.04 6.80 18.28
C SER A 63 -2.39 5.65 19.03
N ILE A 64 -2.65 4.41 18.58
CA ILE A 64 -2.19 3.17 19.20
C ILE A 64 -1.19 2.49 18.27
N SER A 65 -0.01 2.11 18.77
CA SER A 65 0.92 1.29 18.00
C SER A 65 0.41 -0.14 17.92
N ILE A 66 0.08 -0.61 16.71
CA ILE A 66 -0.47 -1.96 16.49
C ILE A 66 0.48 -2.90 15.76
N ILE A 67 1.63 -2.41 15.27
CA ILE A 67 2.70 -3.29 14.76
C ILE A 67 3.38 -3.99 15.96
N PRO A 68 3.41 -5.33 16.03
CA PRO A 68 4.14 -6.04 17.07
C PRO A 68 5.66 -5.80 16.96
N SER A 69 6.34 -5.64 18.09
CA SER A 69 7.79 -5.40 18.15
C SER A 69 8.65 -6.45 17.45
N ASP A 70 8.13 -7.67 17.26
CA ASP A 70 8.82 -8.81 16.65
C ASP A 70 8.40 -9.11 15.19
N THR A 71 7.51 -8.32 14.57
CA THR A 71 6.99 -8.61 13.20
C THR A 71 7.95 -8.26 12.05
N SER A 72 9.25 -8.33 12.29
CA SER A 72 10.30 -8.03 11.32
C SER A 72 10.59 -9.16 10.30
N GLN A 73 9.69 -10.15 10.11
CA GLN A 73 10.05 -11.38 9.37
C GLN A 73 9.06 -11.85 8.30
N THR A 74 7.93 -11.17 8.06
CA THR A 74 7.05 -11.50 6.93
C THR A 74 6.75 -10.28 6.06
N VAL A 75 6.82 -10.47 4.74
CA VAL A 75 6.51 -9.42 3.76
C VAL A 75 5.05 -8.98 3.89
N ASN A 76 4.15 -9.96 4.00
CA ASN A 76 2.75 -9.74 4.33
C ASN A 76 2.61 -9.56 5.85
N LEU A 77 2.04 -8.43 6.26
CA LEU A 77 1.84 -8.10 7.67
C LEU A 77 0.36 -8.24 8.03
N THR A 78 0.05 -9.21 8.89
CA THR A 78 -1.31 -9.38 9.44
C THR A 78 -1.39 -8.71 10.80
N LEU A 79 -2.40 -7.85 10.97
CA LEU A 79 -2.64 -7.06 12.18
C LEU A 79 -4.11 -7.19 12.59
N THR A 80 -4.39 -6.87 13.85
CA THR A 80 -5.76 -6.71 14.35
C THR A 80 -6.04 -5.23 14.55
N ALA A 81 -7.15 -4.74 13.99
CA ALA A 81 -7.59 -3.36 14.19
C ALA A 81 -7.90 -3.13 15.68
N PRO A 82 -7.42 -2.01 16.27
CA PRO A 82 -7.69 -1.73 17.67
C PRO A 82 -9.16 -1.39 17.87
N LYS A 83 -9.66 -1.61 19.09
CA LYS A 83 -10.97 -1.10 19.50
C LYS A 83 -10.89 0.42 19.66
N LEU A 84 -11.81 1.14 19.02
CA LEU A 84 -11.88 2.60 19.08
C LEU A 84 -13.26 3.09 19.52
N ASP A 85 -13.27 4.28 20.12
CA ASP A 85 -14.52 4.98 20.46
C ASP A 85 -15.05 5.82 19.28
N ASN A 86 -14.18 6.16 18.32
CA ASN A 86 -14.49 6.90 17.10
C ASN A 86 -13.59 6.40 15.95
N ASP A 87 -14.03 6.60 14.71
CA ASP A 87 -13.23 6.24 13.54
C ASP A 87 -11.86 6.94 13.53
N GLU A 88 -10.81 6.21 13.15
CA GLU A 88 -9.44 6.73 13.11
C GLU A 88 -8.64 6.19 11.91
N GLU A 89 -7.78 7.03 11.33
CA GLU A 89 -6.85 6.63 10.26
C GLU A 89 -5.52 6.13 10.86
N TYR A 90 -5.08 4.97 10.40
CA TYR A 90 -3.78 4.37 10.69
C TYR A 90 -2.94 4.32 9.42
N CYS A 91 -1.66 4.69 9.53
CA CYS A 91 -0.76 4.79 8.40
C CYS A 91 0.43 3.88 8.61
N PHE A 92 0.78 3.12 7.57
CA PHE A 92 1.89 2.18 7.57
C PHE A 92 2.77 2.44 6.37
N GLN A 93 4.07 2.38 6.56
CA GLN A 93 5.08 2.47 5.52
C GLN A 93 5.87 1.18 5.47
N PHE A 94 5.86 0.53 4.31
CA PHE A 94 6.75 -0.58 3.98
C PHE A 94 7.96 -0.04 3.23
N LYS A 95 9.14 -0.56 3.54
CA LYS A 95 10.35 -0.41 2.72
C LYS A 95 10.99 -1.77 2.55
N GLY A 96 11.41 -2.11 1.33
CA GLY A 96 12.12 -3.35 1.03
C GLY A 96 13.19 -3.14 -0.03
N THR A 97 14.23 -3.96 0.03
CA THR A 97 15.29 -4.02 -0.98
C THR A 97 15.45 -5.46 -1.46
N SER A 98 15.41 -5.69 -2.77
CA SER A 98 15.66 -7.01 -3.37
C SER A 98 17.15 -7.34 -3.41
N LYS A 99 17.48 -8.62 -3.59
CA LYS A 99 18.87 -9.06 -3.83
C LYS A 99 19.50 -8.43 -5.09
N ASN A 100 18.68 -7.97 -6.02
CA ASN A 100 19.13 -7.29 -7.24
C ASN A 100 19.29 -5.79 -7.04
N GLY A 101 19.06 -5.26 -5.83
CA GLY A 101 19.18 -3.85 -5.50
C GLY A 101 17.93 -3.01 -5.76
N ASP A 102 16.85 -3.61 -6.30
CA ASP A 102 15.58 -2.90 -6.50
C ASP A 102 14.96 -2.51 -5.15
N GLN A 103 14.38 -1.31 -5.11
CA GLN A 103 13.74 -0.77 -3.92
C GLN A 103 12.23 -0.81 -4.04
N TYR A 104 11.56 -1.11 -2.93
CA TYR A 104 10.11 -1.17 -2.80
C TYR A 104 9.68 -0.27 -1.66
N SER A 105 8.70 0.59 -1.90
CA SER A 105 8.10 1.47 -0.89
C SER A 105 6.59 1.43 -1.03
N THR A 106 5.88 1.16 0.06
CA THR A 106 4.41 1.14 0.05
C THR A 106 3.85 1.93 1.22
N ASP A 107 3.02 2.92 0.92
CA ASP A 107 2.26 3.66 1.92
C ASP A 107 0.84 3.09 2.00
N ALA A 108 0.49 2.48 3.13
CA ALA A 108 -0.83 1.95 3.40
C ALA A 108 -1.58 2.85 4.39
N LYS A 109 -2.83 3.20 4.07
CA LYS A 109 -3.76 3.88 4.98
C LYS A 109 -4.93 2.98 5.28
N VAL A 110 -5.25 2.83 6.56
CA VAL A 110 -6.32 1.98 7.04
C VAL A 110 -7.25 2.84 7.88
N SER A 111 -8.48 3.00 7.43
CA SER A 111 -9.51 3.68 8.22
C SER A 111 -10.21 2.65 9.09
N VAL A 112 -9.98 2.71 10.40
CA VAL A 112 -10.63 1.82 11.36
C VAL A 112 -11.97 2.44 11.72
N VAL A 113 -13.06 1.71 11.45
CA VAL A 113 -14.42 2.16 11.68
C VAL A 113 -15.11 1.33 12.76
N SER A 114 -15.94 1.97 13.58
CA SER A 114 -16.75 1.23 14.54
C SER A 114 -17.81 0.37 13.82
N PRO A 115 -18.16 -0.82 14.34
CA PRO A 115 -19.16 -1.68 13.73
C PRO A 115 -20.53 -1.00 13.69
N SER A 116 -21.11 -0.88 12.49
CA SER A 116 -22.51 -0.48 12.34
C SER A 116 -23.42 -1.68 12.62
N LEU A 117 -24.20 -1.62 13.70
CA LEU A 117 -25.24 -2.61 13.97
C LEU A 117 -26.54 -2.19 13.27
N GLU A 118 -26.86 -2.80 12.12
CA GLU A 118 -28.21 -2.70 11.56
C GLU A 118 -29.14 -3.65 12.32
N VAL A 119 -29.91 -3.11 13.28
CA VAL A 119 -30.95 -3.88 13.97
C VAL A 119 -32.24 -3.82 13.17
N TYR A 120 -32.51 -4.88 12.41
CA TYR A 120 -33.81 -5.05 11.77
C TYR A 120 -34.83 -5.58 12.78
N VAL A 121 -35.58 -4.69 13.43
CA VAL A 121 -36.72 -5.08 14.28
C VAL A 121 -37.97 -5.07 13.43
N ASP A 122 -38.28 -6.19 12.78
CA ASP A 122 -39.56 -6.36 12.12
C ASP A 122 -40.56 -7.09 13.03
N HIS A 123 -41.68 -6.44 13.29
CA HIS A 123 -42.86 -7.04 13.93
C HIS A 123 -44.08 -6.99 12.99
N ALA A 124 -43.87 -6.97 11.66
CA ALA A 124 -44.95 -7.03 10.69
C ALA A 124 -44.63 -7.96 9.53
N SER A 125 -45.41 -9.04 9.42
CA SER A 125 -45.45 -9.97 8.27
C SER A 125 -45.10 -9.31 6.93
N LEU A 126 -43.87 -9.57 6.44
CA LEU A 126 -43.30 -9.22 5.12
C LEU A 126 -43.17 -7.71 4.79
N PRO A 127 -41.94 -7.18 4.84
CA PRO A 127 -41.57 -6.04 4.02
C PRO A 127 -40.90 -6.49 2.71
N SER A 128 -41.43 -5.93 1.62
CA SER A 128 -41.07 -6.14 0.22
C SER A 128 -39.60 -5.86 -0.12
N LEU A 129 -39.06 -6.71 -1.00
CA LEU A 129 -37.88 -6.48 -1.86
C LEU A 129 -37.77 -5.00 -2.27
N HIS A 130 -36.62 -4.38 -2.00
CA HIS A 130 -35.82 -3.53 -2.90
C HIS A 130 -34.71 -2.85 -2.09
N GLN A 131 -33.49 -3.39 -2.15
CA GLN A 131 -32.30 -2.59 -1.89
C GLN A 131 -31.21 -3.04 -2.86
N VAL A 132 -31.21 -2.41 -4.03
CA VAL A 132 -30.09 -2.31 -4.94
C VAL A 132 -29.97 -0.83 -5.27
N LEU A 133 -28.86 -0.23 -4.87
CA LEU A 133 -28.19 0.83 -5.60
C LEU A 133 -26.73 0.89 -5.16
#